data_AF-A0A2H3AP99-F1
#
_entry.id   AF-A0A2H3AP99-F1
#
_cell.length_a   1.000
_cell.length_b   1.000
_cell.length_c   1.000
_cell.angle_alpha   90.00
_cell.angle_beta   90.00
_cell.angle_gamma   90.00
#
_symmetry.space_group_name_H-M   'P 1'
#
loop_
_entity.id
_entity.type
_entity.pdbx_description
1 polymer ?
#
loop_
_entity_poly.entity_id
_entity_poly.type
_entity_poly.pdbx_seq_one_letter_code
_entity_poly.pdbx_strand_id
1 'polypeptide(L)'
;DDDIIMIQEPYISKQGKSRATQGWITIYPTHHEQDPHLTRAITLVNRSLSTNAWSSIALDTQDVVAMSLRAPAETIIIVNVY
;
A
#
# COMPACT_ATOMS: atom_id res chain seq x y z
N ASP A 1 -9.56 1.02 15.85
CA ASP A 1 -8.93 1.75 14.74
C ASP A 1 -7.76 0.96 14.22
N ASP A 2 -7.66 0.85 12.90
CA ASP A 2 -6.61 0.10 12.23
C ASP A 2 -5.47 1.02 11.77
N ASP A 3 -4.23 0.55 11.85
CA ASP A 3 -3.05 1.28 11.37
C ASP A 3 -2.72 0.98 9.90
N ILE A 4 -3.06 -0.24 9.44
CA ILE A 4 -2.74 -0.74 8.10
C ILE A 4 -3.94 -1.54 7.58
N ILE A 5 -4.38 -1.26 6.35
CA ILE A 5 -5.45 -2.00 5.68
C ILE A 5 -4.91 -2.52 4.34
N MET A 6 -5.14 -3.80 4.06
CA MET A 6 -4.81 -4.45 2.80
C MET A 6 -6.07 -4.64 1.98
N ILE A 7 -6.07 -4.17 0.73
CA ILE A 7 -7.23 -4.26 -0.17
C ILE A 7 -6.81 -5.00 -1.43
N GLN A 8 -7.61 -5.99 -1.82
CA GLN A 8 -7.57 -6.66 -3.11
C GLN A 8 -8.64 -6.09 -4.06
N GLU A 9 -8.36 -6.13 -5.36
CA GLU A 9 -9.22 -5.61 -6.44
C GLU A 9 -9.74 -4.17 -6.17
N PRO A 10 -8.87 -3.21 -5.84
CA PRO A 10 -9.31 -1.87 -5.53
C PRO A 10 -9.93 -1.21 -6.76
N TYR A 11 -10.98 -0.41 -6.55
CA TYR A 11 -11.44 0.49 -7.59
C TYR A 11 -10.37 1.55 -7.89
N ILE A 12 -9.85 1.53 -9.12
CA ILE A 12 -8.93 2.56 -9.64
C ILE A 12 -9.74 3.52 -10.53
N SER A 13 -9.68 4.80 -10.21
CA SER A 13 -10.39 5.84 -10.96
C SER A 13 -9.78 6.05 -12.35
N LYS A 14 -10.50 6.80 -13.21
CA LYS A 14 -9.98 7.25 -14.51
C LYS A 14 -8.71 8.11 -14.40
N GLN A 15 -8.42 8.67 -13.23
CA GLN A 15 -7.18 9.41 -12.96
C GLN A 15 -6.06 8.49 -12.44
N GLY A 16 -6.26 7.18 -12.46
CA GLY A 16 -5.27 6.21 -11.97
C GLY A 16 -5.10 6.24 -10.46
N LYS A 17 -6.12 6.62 -9.68
CA LYS A 17 -6.03 6.66 -8.21
C LYS A 17 -7.13 5.81 -7.56
N SER A 18 -6.77 5.07 -6.52
CA SER A 18 -7.73 4.49 -5.60
C SER A 18 -8.41 5.58 -4.77
N ARG A 19 -9.61 5.27 -4.25
CA ARG A 19 -10.32 6.14 -3.32
C ARG A 19 -9.89 5.85 -1.88
N ALA A 20 -8.90 6.59 -1.40
CA ALA A 20 -8.56 6.66 0.01
C ALA A 20 -9.13 7.96 0.64
N THR A 21 -9.68 7.88 1.84
CA THR A 21 -10.09 9.08 2.59
C THR A 21 -8.86 9.81 3.14
N GLN A 22 -9.02 11.07 3.58
CA GLN A 22 -7.90 11.90 4.02
C GLN A 22 -7.07 11.30 5.16
N GLY A 23 -7.60 10.37 5.94
CA GLY A 23 -6.88 9.69 7.02
C GLY A 23 -5.85 8.66 6.56
N TRP A 24 -5.77 8.35 5.26
CA TRP A 24 -4.96 7.26 4.74
C TRP A 24 -3.92 7.75 3.73
N ILE A 25 -2.83 6.99 3.66
CA ILE A 25 -1.81 7.04 2.61
C ILE A 25 -1.92 5.73 1.83
N THR A 26 -2.15 5.81 0.53
CA THR A 26 -2.16 4.62 -0.33
C THR A 26 -0.74 4.29 -0.80
N ILE A 27 -0.33 3.06 -0.56
CA ILE A 27 0.82 2.41 -1.18
C ILE A 27 0.30 1.57 -2.34
N TYR A 28 0.79 1.87 -3.54
CA TYR A 28 0.51 1.12 -4.75
C TYR A 28 1.65 0.13 -5.06
N PRO A 29 1.41 -0.86 -5.94
CA PRO A 29 2.48 -1.66 -6.52
C PRO A 29 3.50 -0.78 -7.24
N THR A 30 4.74 -1.27 -7.38
CA THR A 30 5.87 -0.47 -7.90
C THR A 30 5.60 0.09 -9.30
N HIS A 31 4.90 -0.68 -10.13
CA HIS A 31 4.62 -0.36 -11.52
C HIS A 31 3.25 0.28 -11.76
N HIS A 32 2.54 0.68 -10.70
CA HIS A 32 1.20 1.24 -10.78
C HIS A 32 1.07 2.41 -11.77
N GLU A 33 1.99 3.37 -11.74
CA GLU A 33 1.90 4.56 -12.61
C GLU A 33 2.13 4.22 -14.11
N GLN A 34 2.67 3.04 -14.43
CA GLN A 34 2.86 2.60 -15.81
C GLN A 34 1.55 2.09 -16.42
N ASP A 35 0.78 1.34 -15.64
CA ASP A 35 -0.55 0.89 -16.02
C ASP A 35 -1.45 0.73 -14.77
N PRO A 36 -2.14 1.79 -14.34
CA PRO A 36 -2.98 1.75 -13.14
C PRO A 36 -4.11 0.72 -13.20
N HIS A 37 -4.53 0.30 -14.40
CA HIS A 37 -5.62 -0.67 -14.57
C HIS A 37 -5.21 -2.10 -14.22
N LEU A 38 -3.91 -2.38 -14.17
CA LEU A 38 -3.38 -3.67 -13.75
C LEU A 38 -3.19 -3.79 -12.24
N THR A 39 -3.46 -2.73 -11.47
CA THR A 39 -3.28 -2.75 -10.01
C THR A 39 -4.34 -3.63 -9.36
N ARG A 40 -3.88 -4.73 -8.74
CA ARG A 40 -4.79 -5.69 -8.09
C ARG A 40 -4.70 -5.71 -6.57
N ALA A 41 -3.68 -5.09 -6.00
CA ALA A 41 -3.53 -4.92 -4.55
C ALA A 41 -3.10 -3.49 -4.23
N ILE A 42 -3.62 -2.94 -3.13
CA ILE A 42 -3.10 -1.71 -2.49
C ILE A 42 -3.01 -1.91 -0.99
N THR A 43 -2.11 -1.15 -0.35
CA THR A 43 -2.03 -1.08 1.11
C THR A 43 -2.31 0.34 1.56
N LEU A 44 -3.25 0.54 2.47
CA LEU A 44 -3.51 1.82 3.10
C LEU A 44 -2.78 1.88 4.43
N VAL A 45 -2.05 2.96 4.68
CA VAL A 45 -1.41 3.25 5.96
C VAL A 45 -2.07 4.45 6.61
N ASN A 46 -2.47 4.30 7.87
CA ASN A 46 -3.09 5.36 8.63
C ASN A 46 -2.08 6.50 8.84
N ARG A 47 -2.52 7.75 8.63
CA ARG A 47 -1.67 8.93 8.80
C ARG A 47 -1.25 9.20 10.25
N SER A 48 -1.93 8.61 11.23
CA SER A 48 -1.48 8.64 12.62
C SER A 48 -0.16 7.87 12.81
N LEU A 49 0.12 6.89 11.94
CA LEU A 49 1.36 6.15 11.94
C LEU A 49 2.48 7.02 11.36
N SER A 50 3.56 7.19 12.13
CA SER A 50 4.71 7.97 11.70
C SER A 50 5.23 7.46 10.35
N THR A 51 5.45 8.37 9.40
CA THR A 51 6.03 8.05 8.09
C THR A 51 7.47 7.53 8.17
N ASN A 52 8.13 7.69 9.33
CA ASN A 52 9.46 7.13 9.59
C ASN A 52 9.39 5.69 10.13
N ALA A 53 8.19 5.22 10.48
CA ALA A 53 7.98 3.87 11.01
C ALA A 53 7.80 2.83 9.91
N TRP A 54 7.67 3.22 8.63
CA TRP A 54 7.45 2.26 7.56
C TRP A 54 8.07 2.72 6.24
N SER A 55 8.27 1.77 5.33
CA SER A 55 8.68 2.05 3.95
C SER A 55 8.07 1.03 3.00
N SER A 56 7.79 1.43 1.75
CA SER A 56 7.47 0.45 0.70
C SER A 56 8.70 -0.37 0.33
N ILE A 57 8.47 -1.60 -0.13
CA ILE A 57 9.48 -2.49 -0.71
C ILE A 57 9.13 -2.67 -2.17
N ALA A 58 10.06 -2.33 -3.06
CA ALA A 58 9.85 -2.44 -4.49
C ALA A 58 9.83 -3.91 -4.92
N LEU A 59 8.82 -4.27 -5.71
CA LEU A 59 8.63 -5.59 -6.29
C LEU A 59 8.16 -5.42 -7.74
N ASP A 60 8.72 -6.22 -8.65
CA ASP A 60 8.39 -6.19 -10.09
C ASP A 60 7.10 -6.97 -10.38
N THR A 61 5.99 -6.49 -9.82
CA THR A 61 4.64 -7.04 -10.02
C THR A 61 3.57 -6.00 -9.66
N GLN A 62 2.39 -6.13 -10.26
CA GLN A 62 1.20 -5.33 -9.92
C GLN A 62 0.19 -6.04 -9.01
N ASP A 63 0.45 -7.31 -8.70
CA ASP A 63 -0.40 -8.14 -7.85
C ASP A 63 0.01 -8.10 -6.36
N VAL A 64 1.15 -7.46 -6.05
CA VAL A 64 1.71 -7.45 -4.71
C VAL A 64 2.10 -6.05 -4.26
N VAL A 65 1.79 -5.73 -2.99
CA VAL A 65 2.34 -4.58 -2.29
C VAL A 65 3.08 -5.05 -1.05
N ALA A 66 4.38 -4.80 -0.98
CA ALA A 66 5.20 -5.10 0.18
C ALA A 66 5.64 -3.83 0.91
N MET A 67 5.72 -3.91 2.23
CA MET A 67 6.23 -2.84 3.08
C MET A 67 6.98 -3.39 4.29
N SER A 68 7.94 -2.59 4.77
CA SER A 68 8.55 -2.79 6.09
C SER A 68 7.85 -1.89 7.11
N LEU A 69 7.64 -2.42 8.31
CA LEU A 69 7.10 -1.70 9.46
C LEU A 69 8.07 -1.89 10.64
N ARG A 70 8.58 -0.79 11.17
CA ARG A 70 9.45 -0.76 12.35
C ARG A 70 8.59 -0.76 13.61
N ALA A 71 8.49 -1.92 14.25
CA ALA A 71 7.96 -2.05 15.59
C ALA A 71 9.08 -1.79 16.63
N PRO A 72 8.74 -1.59 17.92
CA PRO A 72 9.74 -1.33 18.95
C PRO A 72 10.79 -2.45 19.10
N ALA A 73 10.41 -3.70 18.90
CA ALA A 73 11.28 -4.86 19.09
C ALA A 73 11.91 -5.37 17.77
N GLU A 74 11.23 -5.21 16.65
CA GLU A 74 11.61 -5.84 15.39
C GLU A 74 11.07 -5.09 14.16
N THR A 75 11.55 -5.49 12.99
CA THR A 75 10.97 -5.04 11.72
C THR A 75 10.03 -6.12 11.19
N ILE A 76 8.78 -5.75 10.96
CA ILE A 76 7.76 -6.62 10.37
C ILE A 76 7.74 -6.36 8.87
N ILE A 77 7.77 -7.43 8.07
CA ILE A 77 7.55 -7.35 6.63
C ILE A 77 6.10 -7.76 6.36
N ILE A 78 5.34 -6.84 5.76
CA ILE A 78 3.96 -7.07 5.38
C ILE A 78 3.93 -7.20 3.87
N VAL A 79 3.32 -8.28 3.38
CA VAL A 79 3.18 -8.56 1.94
C VAL A 79 1.69 -8.79 1.66
N ASN A 80 1.06 -7.80 1.03
CA ASN A 80 -0.31 -7.93 0.53
C ASN A 80 -0.25 -8.55 -0.87
N VAL A 81 -0.80 -9.75 -1.01
CA VAL A 81 -0.81 -10.53 -2.26
C VAL A 81 -2.26 -10.68 -2.72
N TYR A 82 -2.50 -10.38 -4.00
CA TYR A 82 -3.72 -10.72 -4.72
C TYR A 82 -3.62 -12.13 -5.33
#